data_AF-A0A7M7NTG2-F1
#
_entry.id   AF-A0A7M7NTG2-F1
#
_cell.length_a   1.000
_cell.length_b   1.000
_cell.length_c   1.000
_cell.angle_alpha   90.00
_cell.angle_beta   90.00
_cell.angle_gamma   90.00
#
_symmetry.space_group_name_H-M   'P 1'
#
loop_
_entity.id
_entity.type
_entity.pdbx_description
1 polymer ?
#
loop_
_entity_poly.entity_id
_entity_poly.type
_entity_poly.pdbx_seq_one_letter_code
_entity_poly.pdbx_strand_id
1 'polypeptide(L)'
;MSEKGQGIPEIREYLCDQSNSMPGEDQHGMMNYSGAPSTDSGINHEGGDGVDYLSSPANVKKYRREAHKRVFVNRSLSMEKIKFFGFDMDYTLAMYKSPQYEQLGFELIVKRMVAIGYPQDLYNFEYDPCFPIRGLVFDKVYGNLLKIDTYGNILVCVHGFKFLTSAEIAEQYPNKFIALRTEQDRLYVLNTLFNLPETYLIACLVNYFSTQPDFVDGDKGVRKGDLFMSWESIFSDVRNTVDWVHLKGSLKDKTVENPEEYIIKDPRLPMLLQRMRDHGKKVFLVTNSGYNYTKKVMKYLFDFPHGPAPGTPHKKWYQYFDITIVDAKKPSFFANGTILRQVDLDTGSLKIGSHVGVAQQGKVYSGGSCDVICEMLHARGNDVLYIGDHIFGDILKSKKERGWRTFLVVPEVAQELSVWTEKRTLFERLEELDVALAEQYKNLDSATERIPDISKVRKAMQTITHEMDMCHGKLGSLFRSGSRQTFFASQVLRYADLYSSSFLNLLHYPFSYLFRAPHQLMPHEATVDHYDHFEEEPQAMMSPALSRKRAASDVTATTSRIPNGEQKNKTFSSPKPPMITHGHDQDD
;
A
#
# COMPACT_ATOMS: atom_id res chain seq x y z
N MET A 1 -2.73 -44.81 -68.88
CA MET A 1 -3.11 -45.94 -68.01
C MET A 1 -3.54 -45.32 -66.68
N SER A 2 -4.83 -45.05 -66.45
CA SER A 2 -5.98 -45.96 -66.24
C SER A 2 -6.07 -46.39 -64.76
N GLU A 3 -6.96 -45.78 -63.95
CA GLU A 3 -8.38 -46.15 -63.72
C GLU A 3 -8.53 -47.25 -62.63
N LYS A 4 -9.48 -47.26 -61.67
CA LYS A 4 -10.74 -46.52 -61.35
C LYS A 4 -10.82 -46.24 -59.82
N GLY A 5 -11.76 -45.46 -59.26
CA GLY A 5 -12.81 -44.58 -59.83
C GLY A 5 -14.10 -44.49 -58.97
N GLN A 6 -14.85 -43.38 -59.10
CA GLN A 6 -16.25 -43.13 -58.65
C GLN A 6 -16.55 -43.15 -57.12
N GLY A 7 -17.47 -42.33 -56.58
CA GLY A 7 -18.32 -41.26 -57.14
C GLY A 7 -19.19 -40.57 -56.06
N ILE A 8 -19.85 -39.44 -56.40
CA ILE A 8 -20.74 -38.65 -55.52
C ILE A 8 -22.16 -38.63 -56.12
N PRO A 9 -23.23 -38.59 -55.31
CA PRO A 9 -24.20 -37.48 -55.44
C PRO A 9 -24.76 -36.97 -54.08
N GLU A 10 -25.63 -35.96 -54.15
CA GLU A 10 -26.12 -35.13 -53.05
C GLU A 10 -27.66 -35.20 -52.89
N ILE A 11 -28.19 -34.69 -51.76
CA ILE A 11 -29.60 -34.27 -51.53
C ILE A 11 -30.72 -35.34 -51.60
N ARG A 12 -31.41 -35.59 -50.47
CA ARG A 12 -32.87 -35.34 -50.32
C ARG A 12 -33.41 -35.46 -48.90
N GLU A 13 -34.49 -34.73 -48.64
CA GLU A 13 -35.27 -34.71 -47.39
C GLU A 13 -36.29 -35.87 -47.33
N TYR A 14 -36.86 -36.11 -46.14
CA TYR A 14 -38.25 -36.56 -46.02
C TYR A 14 -38.93 -35.87 -44.84
N LEU A 15 -40.14 -35.36 -45.07
CA LEU A 15 -40.95 -34.57 -44.14
C LEU A 15 -41.87 -35.45 -43.28
N CYS A 16 -42.34 -34.90 -42.16
CA CYS A 16 -43.68 -35.22 -41.66
C CYS A 16 -44.40 -33.95 -41.18
N ASP A 17 -45.44 -33.63 -41.92
CA ASP A 17 -46.58 -32.75 -41.65
C ASP A 17 -47.30 -33.08 -40.30
N GLN A 18 -48.21 -32.27 -39.72
CA GLN A 18 -48.95 -31.08 -40.22
C GLN A 18 -49.55 -30.22 -39.06
N SER A 19 -50.35 -29.20 -39.45
CA SER A 19 -51.21 -28.28 -38.67
C SER A 19 -50.54 -26.98 -38.19
N ASN A 20 -50.85 -25.79 -38.75
CA ASN A 20 -52.10 -24.99 -38.75
C ASN A 20 -52.37 -24.27 -37.41
N SER A 21 -52.67 -22.97 -37.36
CA SER A 21 -52.73 -21.92 -38.42
C SER A 21 -52.76 -20.50 -37.82
N MET A 22 -52.36 -19.48 -38.60
CA MET A 22 -52.60 -18.04 -38.35
C MET A 22 -54.09 -17.66 -38.72
N PRO A 23 -54.56 -16.38 -38.78
CA PRO A 23 -53.94 -15.05 -38.53
C PRO A 23 -54.86 -14.05 -37.77
N GLY A 24 -54.53 -12.73 -37.79
CA GLY A 24 -55.56 -11.68 -37.96
C GLY A 24 -55.58 -10.47 -37.01
N GLU A 25 -54.95 -9.37 -37.45
CA GLU A 25 -55.43 -7.97 -37.46
C GLU A 25 -56.37 -7.39 -36.36
N ASP A 26 -55.80 -6.45 -35.58
CA ASP A 26 -56.10 -4.99 -35.57
C ASP A 26 -57.43 -4.35 -35.07
N GLN A 27 -57.23 -3.24 -34.34
CA GLN A 27 -58.07 -2.02 -34.16
C GLN A 27 -59.19 -1.88 -33.09
N HIS A 28 -59.22 -0.64 -32.56
CA HIS A 28 -60.19 0.02 -31.66
C HIS A 28 -60.34 -0.52 -30.21
N GLY A 29 -60.46 0.30 -29.15
CA GLY A 29 -60.24 1.77 -29.04
C GLY A 29 -61.06 2.44 -27.92
N MET A 30 -60.43 3.33 -27.13
CA MET A 30 -61.05 4.23 -26.10
C MET A 30 -61.67 3.50 -24.87
N MET A 31 -61.87 4.06 -23.66
CA MET A 31 -61.53 5.29 -22.91
C MET A 31 -61.81 4.97 -21.40
N ASN A 32 -61.29 5.56 -20.31
CA ASN A 32 -60.30 6.60 -19.97
C ASN A 32 -59.54 6.09 -18.68
N TYR A 33 -59.14 6.78 -17.59
CA TYR A 33 -59.20 8.17 -17.09
C TYR A 33 -58.16 8.40 -15.94
N SER A 34 -57.63 9.63 -15.84
CA SER A 34 -57.16 10.35 -14.62
C SER A 34 -56.24 9.68 -13.57
N GLY A 35 -55.13 10.35 -13.20
CA GLY A 35 -54.65 10.37 -11.81
C GLY A 35 -53.14 10.46 -11.56
N ALA A 36 -52.63 11.67 -11.27
CA ALA A 36 -51.33 11.97 -10.62
C ALA A 36 -51.35 13.45 -10.13
N PRO A 37 -50.45 13.94 -9.25
CA PRO A 37 -49.46 13.25 -8.38
C PRO A 37 -49.47 13.71 -6.89
N SER A 38 -48.74 12.99 -6.01
CA SER A 38 -48.20 13.45 -4.71
C SER A 38 -47.22 12.37 -4.18
N THR A 39 -45.97 12.57 -3.73
CA THR A 39 -45.26 13.52 -2.81
C THR A 39 -45.23 13.12 -1.33
N ASP A 40 -44.03 12.67 -0.92
CA ASP A 40 -43.28 13.07 0.29
C ASP A 40 -43.20 12.16 1.55
N SER A 41 -42.01 12.22 2.17
CA SER A 41 -41.64 11.90 3.56
C SER A 41 -41.67 10.44 4.07
N GLY A 42 -40.73 10.11 4.99
CA GLY A 42 -40.63 8.78 5.60
C GLY A 42 -39.27 8.44 6.24
N ILE A 43 -38.74 9.30 7.12
CA ILE A 43 -37.52 9.00 7.89
C ILE A 43 -37.92 8.33 9.22
N ASN A 44 -37.50 7.08 9.44
CA ASN A 44 -37.59 6.45 10.77
C ASN A 44 -36.24 6.43 11.48
N HIS A 45 -36.21 7.09 12.64
CA HIS A 45 -35.14 7.05 13.63
C HIS A 45 -35.74 6.41 14.89
N GLU A 46 -35.31 5.19 15.23
CA GLU A 46 -35.59 4.57 16.52
C GLU A 46 -34.32 3.90 17.04
N GLY A 47 -34.21 3.76 18.37
CA GLY A 47 -33.09 3.12 19.01
C GLY A 47 -33.29 3.00 20.51
N GLY A 48 -32.73 1.93 21.09
CA GLY A 48 -32.84 1.64 22.51
C GLY A 48 -34.04 0.75 22.85
N ASP A 49 -33.78 -0.55 22.94
CA ASP A 49 -34.06 -1.33 24.15
C ASP A 49 -33.17 -2.58 24.14
N GLY A 50 -32.95 -3.21 25.30
CA GLY A 50 -31.99 -4.30 25.43
C GLY A 50 -32.32 -5.28 26.55
N VAL A 51 -31.98 -6.56 26.34
CA VAL A 51 -32.14 -7.64 27.33
C VAL A 51 -30.99 -8.66 27.20
N ASP A 52 -30.65 -9.26 28.34
CA ASP A 52 -29.89 -10.50 28.58
C ASP A 52 -28.51 -10.74 27.92
N TYR A 53 -27.47 -10.61 28.75
CA TYR A 53 -26.16 -11.21 28.58
C TYR A 53 -26.13 -12.62 29.19
N LEU A 54 -26.04 -13.69 28.37
CA LEU A 54 -25.70 -15.04 28.88
C LEU A 54 -25.14 -15.99 27.78
N SER A 55 -24.00 -15.64 27.17
CA SER A 55 -23.08 -16.60 26.49
C SER A 55 -21.84 -15.88 25.93
N SER A 56 -20.77 -16.64 25.63
CA SER A 56 -19.50 -16.10 25.11
C SER A 56 -19.63 -15.51 23.70
N PRO A 57 -18.85 -14.47 23.32
CA PRO A 57 -19.16 -13.57 22.20
C PRO A 57 -18.83 -14.14 20.81
N ALA A 58 -19.62 -15.09 20.33
CA ALA A 58 -19.64 -15.49 18.93
C ALA A 58 -20.15 -14.33 18.04
N ASN A 59 -19.24 -13.66 17.33
CA ASN A 59 -19.52 -12.63 16.32
C ASN A 59 -20.50 -11.52 16.75
N VAL A 60 -20.07 -10.65 17.67
CA VAL A 60 -20.63 -9.28 17.75
C VAL A 60 -20.53 -8.65 16.35
N LYS A 61 -21.69 -8.34 15.73
CA LYS A 61 -21.79 -7.67 14.43
C LYS A 61 -21.24 -6.24 14.49
N LYS A 62 -19.90 -6.11 14.53
CA LYS A 62 -19.20 -4.83 14.42
C LYS A 62 -19.60 -4.19 13.09
N TYR A 63 -20.46 -3.18 13.13
CA TYR A 63 -20.95 -2.48 11.94
C TYR A 63 -19.76 -1.91 11.17
N ARG A 64 -19.56 -2.41 9.95
CA ARG A 64 -18.42 -2.12 9.08
C ARG A 64 -18.97 -1.73 7.71
N ARG A 65 -18.43 -0.66 7.14
CA ARG A 65 -18.60 -0.34 5.72
C ARG A 65 -18.04 -1.50 4.88
N GLU A 66 -18.64 -1.73 3.72
CA GLU A 66 -18.16 -2.70 2.72
C GLU A 66 -16.66 -2.53 2.47
N ALA A 67 -15.92 -3.64 2.31
CA ALA A 67 -14.47 -3.61 2.37
C ALA A 67 -13.81 -2.68 1.33
N HIS A 68 -14.37 -2.59 0.12
CA HIS A 68 -13.88 -1.72 -0.95
C HIS A 68 -14.16 -0.22 -0.72
N LYS A 69 -15.10 0.13 0.18
CA LYS A 69 -15.43 1.50 0.62
C LYS A 69 -14.72 1.89 1.93
N ARG A 70 -13.83 1.04 2.44
CA ARG A 70 -13.30 1.13 3.81
C ARG A 70 -11.92 1.76 3.87
N VAL A 71 -11.74 2.67 4.82
CA VAL A 71 -10.42 3.09 5.30
C VAL A 71 -10.00 2.16 6.44
N PHE A 72 -8.81 1.59 6.32
CA PHE A 72 -8.17 0.71 7.29
C PHE A 72 -7.25 1.52 8.21
N VAL A 73 -7.05 1.04 9.45
CA VAL A 73 -6.51 1.84 10.56
C VAL A 73 -5.42 1.04 11.27
N ASN A 74 -4.20 1.54 11.25
CA ASN A 74 -3.04 0.96 11.95
C ASN A 74 -2.76 1.69 13.27
N ARG A 75 -3.09 2.98 13.36
CA ARG A 75 -3.04 3.82 14.57
C ARG A 75 -4.27 4.73 14.62
N SER A 76 -4.78 4.97 15.82
CA SER A 76 -5.96 5.83 16.04
C SER A 76 -5.73 7.26 15.53
N LEU A 77 -6.79 7.90 15.02
CA LEU A 77 -6.75 9.22 14.42
C LEU A 77 -8.13 9.89 14.49
N SER A 78 -8.27 10.91 15.33
CA SER A 78 -9.40 11.84 15.25
C SER A 78 -9.29 12.74 14.00
N MET A 79 -10.24 12.62 13.07
CA MET A 79 -10.34 13.49 11.89
C MET A 79 -10.66 14.95 12.26
N GLU A 80 -11.19 15.18 13.46
CA GLU A 80 -11.51 16.52 13.95
C GLU A 80 -10.23 17.33 14.19
N LYS A 81 -9.21 16.69 14.77
CA LYS A 81 -7.88 17.27 15.05
C LYS A 81 -7.11 17.63 13.78
N ILE A 82 -7.34 16.94 12.66
CA ILE A 82 -6.74 17.26 11.35
C ILE A 82 -7.25 18.61 10.86
N LYS A 83 -6.34 19.51 10.46
CA LYS A 83 -6.64 20.85 9.94
C LYS A 83 -6.19 21.02 8.47
N PHE A 84 -5.24 20.21 8.02
CA PHE A 84 -4.65 20.29 6.68
C PHE A 84 -4.66 18.91 6.00
N PHE A 85 -5.19 18.84 4.79
CA PHE A 85 -5.15 17.65 3.93
C PHE A 85 -4.18 17.88 2.78
N GLY A 86 -3.09 17.12 2.77
CA GLY A 86 -2.08 17.18 1.71
C GLY A 86 -2.12 15.95 0.82
N PHE A 87 -1.87 16.14 -0.47
CA PHE A 87 -1.92 15.07 -1.48
C PHE A 87 -0.62 15.02 -2.31
N ASP A 88 -0.29 13.84 -2.86
CA ASP A 88 0.43 13.73 -4.14
C ASP A 88 -0.58 13.68 -5.31
N MET A 89 -0.10 13.90 -6.53
CA MET A 89 -0.87 13.72 -7.76
C MET A 89 -0.77 12.29 -8.29
N ASP A 90 0.40 11.88 -8.76
CA ASP A 90 0.61 10.62 -9.48
C ASP A 90 0.30 9.40 -8.61
N TYR A 91 -0.41 8.39 -9.14
CA TYR A 91 -0.95 7.22 -8.43
C TYR A 91 -1.74 7.50 -7.13
N THR A 92 -2.07 8.76 -6.85
CA THR A 92 -2.79 9.20 -5.65
C THR A 92 -4.09 9.89 -6.03
N LEU A 93 -4.04 11.08 -6.64
CA LEU A 93 -5.20 11.75 -7.26
C LEU A 93 -5.40 11.28 -8.71
N ALA A 94 -4.29 11.13 -9.45
CA ALA A 94 -4.22 10.61 -10.80
C ALA A 94 -3.93 9.11 -10.75
N MET A 95 -4.97 8.31 -10.57
CA MET A 95 -4.83 6.85 -10.63
C MET A 95 -4.69 6.41 -12.09
N TYR A 96 -3.57 5.80 -12.44
CA TYR A 96 -3.36 5.27 -13.79
C TYR A 96 -4.08 3.94 -13.99
N LYS A 97 -4.46 3.65 -15.24
CA LYS A 97 -5.20 2.44 -15.64
C LYS A 97 -4.24 1.29 -15.93
N SER A 98 -4.46 0.17 -15.24
CA SER A 98 -3.69 -1.06 -15.39
C SER A 98 -4.45 -2.08 -16.25
N PRO A 99 -3.79 -2.77 -17.20
CA PRO A 99 -2.34 -2.75 -17.47
C PRO A 99 -1.90 -1.69 -18.49
N GLN A 100 -2.80 -0.83 -19.01
CA GLN A 100 -2.53 0.04 -20.17
C GLN A 100 -1.36 0.99 -19.95
N TYR A 101 -1.24 1.58 -18.77
CA TYR A 101 -0.19 2.54 -18.45
C TYR A 101 1.16 1.86 -18.24
N GLU A 102 1.18 0.72 -17.56
CA GLU A 102 2.38 -0.09 -17.37
C GLU A 102 2.90 -0.65 -18.71
N GLN A 103 2.01 -1.09 -19.60
CA GLN A 103 2.36 -1.53 -20.96
C GLN A 103 2.95 -0.37 -21.78
N LEU A 104 2.30 0.81 -21.79
CA LEU A 104 2.85 2.00 -22.46
C LEU A 104 4.24 2.37 -21.91
N GLY A 105 4.43 2.28 -20.59
CA GLY A 105 5.74 2.45 -19.97
C GLY A 105 6.75 1.42 -20.48
N PHE A 106 6.39 0.14 -20.46
CA PHE A 106 7.23 -0.97 -20.89
C PHE A 106 7.69 -0.84 -22.34
N GLU A 107 6.78 -0.59 -23.28
CA GLU A 107 7.07 -0.41 -24.70
C GLU A 107 8.06 0.73 -24.97
N LEU A 108 7.90 1.86 -24.25
CA LEU A 108 8.80 3.01 -24.37
C LEU A 108 10.18 2.74 -23.75
N ILE A 109 10.25 1.97 -22.66
CA ILE A 109 11.50 1.52 -22.04
C ILE A 109 12.21 0.55 -23.00
N VAL A 110 11.55 -0.49 -23.49
CA VAL A 110 12.07 -1.45 -24.48
C VAL A 110 12.64 -0.74 -25.70
N LYS A 111 11.86 0.16 -26.32
CA LYS A 111 12.31 0.95 -27.48
C LYS A 111 13.56 1.79 -27.19
N ARG A 112 13.68 2.32 -25.97
CA ARG A 112 14.86 3.10 -25.56
C ARG A 112 16.07 2.21 -25.23
N MET A 113 15.88 1.01 -24.66
CA MET A 113 16.95 0.02 -24.46
C MET A 113 17.57 -0.40 -25.80
N VAL A 114 16.74 -0.75 -26.79
CA VAL A 114 17.24 -1.09 -28.14
C VAL A 114 17.95 0.11 -28.78
N ALA A 115 17.43 1.34 -28.59
CA ALA A 115 18.06 2.57 -29.09
C ALA A 115 19.36 2.98 -28.37
N ILE A 116 19.79 2.28 -27.32
CA ILE A 116 21.14 2.42 -26.72
C ILE A 116 22.07 1.24 -27.02
N GLY A 117 21.62 0.26 -27.83
CA GLY A 117 22.46 -0.84 -28.32
C GLY A 117 22.11 -2.24 -27.83
N TYR A 118 21.01 -2.42 -27.07
CA TYR A 118 20.53 -3.76 -26.73
C TYR A 118 19.99 -4.51 -27.98
N PRO A 119 19.93 -5.86 -27.95
CA PRO A 119 19.47 -6.67 -29.09
C PRO A 119 18.09 -6.27 -29.61
N GLN A 120 17.87 -6.37 -30.92
CA GLN A 120 16.57 -6.04 -31.54
C GLN A 120 15.44 -6.96 -31.05
N ASP A 121 15.78 -8.18 -30.62
CA ASP A 121 14.86 -9.19 -30.11
C ASP A 121 13.98 -8.71 -28.93
N LEU A 122 14.44 -7.70 -28.19
CA LEU A 122 13.69 -7.07 -27.11
C LEU A 122 12.34 -6.48 -27.59
N TYR A 123 12.20 -6.13 -28.88
CA TYR A 123 10.91 -5.71 -29.45
C TYR A 123 9.85 -6.82 -29.46
N ASN A 124 10.24 -8.09 -29.27
CA ASN A 124 9.31 -9.21 -29.15
C ASN A 124 8.86 -9.44 -27.70
N PHE A 125 9.24 -8.59 -26.74
CA PHE A 125 8.77 -8.70 -25.36
C PHE A 125 7.40 -8.03 -25.23
N GLU A 126 6.42 -8.77 -24.72
CA GLU A 126 5.09 -8.28 -24.36
C GLU A 126 4.96 -8.17 -22.83
N TYR A 127 4.34 -7.10 -22.33
CA TYR A 127 4.19 -6.85 -20.89
C TYR A 127 3.16 -7.80 -20.24
N ASP A 128 3.61 -8.64 -19.31
CA ASP A 128 2.76 -9.55 -18.53
C ASP A 128 2.43 -8.96 -17.14
N PRO A 129 1.22 -8.41 -16.91
CA PRO A 129 0.83 -7.88 -15.61
C PRO A 129 0.66 -8.96 -14.53
N CYS A 130 0.60 -10.25 -14.88
CA CYS A 130 0.48 -11.34 -13.91
C CYS A 130 1.83 -11.74 -13.27
N PHE A 131 2.95 -11.14 -13.71
CA PHE A 131 4.28 -11.38 -13.13
C PHE A 131 4.68 -10.39 -12.03
N PRO A 132 4.82 -9.06 -12.28
CA PRO A 132 5.44 -8.15 -11.33
C PRO A 132 4.52 -7.82 -10.16
N ILE A 133 5.09 -7.71 -8.96
CA ILE A 133 4.42 -7.12 -7.80
C ILE A 133 5.28 -6.00 -7.21
N ARG A 134 4.62 -5.05 -6.54
CA ARG A 134 5.30 -3.93 -5.88
C ARG A 134 6.04 -4.40 -4.61
N GLY A 135 7.10 -3.69 -4.24
CA GLY A 135 7.87 -3.94 -3.01
C GLY A 135 8.89 -5.08 -3.09
N LEU A 136 9.18 -5.61 -4.28
CA LEU A 136 10.29 -6.54 -4.51
C LEU A 136 11.65 -5.83 -4.34
N VAL A 137 12.68 -6.63 -4.06
CA VAL A 137 14.07 -6.18 -4.02
C VAL A 137 14.83 -6.81 -5.19
N PHE A 138 15.47 -6.02 -6.03
CA PHE A 138 16.42 -6.53 -7.02
C PHE A 138 17.84 -6.57 -6.43
N ASP A 139 18.51 -7.71 -6.58
CA ASP A 139 19.91 -7.89 -6.19
C ASP A 139 20.83 -7.68 -7.40
N LYS A 140 21.48 -6.52 -7.44
CA LYS A 140 22.39 -6.13 -8.53
C LYS A 140 23.64 -7.02 -8.64
N VAL A 141 23.97 -7.82 -7.62
CA VAL A 141 25.11 -8.76 -7.67
C VAL A 141 24.72 -10.09 -8.32
N TYR A 142 23.51 -10.61 -8.05
CA TYR A 142 23.10 -11.96 -8.50
C TYR A 142 21.97 -11.99 -9.55
N GLY A 143 21.45 -10.84 -9.99
CA GLY A 143 20.42 -10.79 -11.05
C GLY A 143 19.03 -11.24 -10.59
N ASN A 144 18.82 -11.37 -9.28
CA ASN A 144 17.60 -11.96 -8.71
C ASN A 144 16.57 -10.90 -8.31
N LEU A 145 15.30 -11.21 -8.56
CA LEU A 145 14.16 -10.57 -7.90
C LEU A 145 13.81 -11.34 -6.63
N LEU A 146 13.81 -10.62 -5.51
CA LEU A 146 13.61 -11.16 -4.15
C LEU A 146 12.33 -10.59 -3.53
N LYS A 147 11.42 -11.48 -3.13
CA LYS A 147 10.33 -11.18 -2.19
C LYS A 147 10.83 -11.51 -0.78
N ILE A 148 10.74 -10.57 0.15
CA ILE A 148 11.32 -10.70 1.51
C ILE A 148 10.32 -10.33 2.61
N ASP A 149 10.60 -10.76 3.84
CA ASP A 149 9.86 -10.35 5.05
C ASP A 149 10.43 -9.08 5.73
N THR A 150 9.77 -8.66 6.83
CA THR A 150 10.15 -7.55 7.72
C THR A 150 11.64 -7.49 8.09
N TYR A 151 12.30 -8.64 8.20
CA TYR A 151 13.66 -8.77 8.73
C TYR A 151 14.71 -8.86 7.62
N GLY A 152 14.31 -9.13 6.37
CA GLY A 152 15.21 -9.38 5.25
C GLY A 152 15.37 -10.86 4.89
N ASN A 153 14.58 -11.76 5.49
CA ASN A 153 14.59 -13.16 5.08
C ASN A 153 13.86 -13.33 3.75
N ILE A 154 14.38 -14.18 2.87
CA ILE A 154 13.82 -14.48 1.56
C ILE A 154 12.56 -15.34 1.70
N LEU A 155 11.51 -14.94 0.97
CA LEU A 155 10.23 -15.64 0.80
C LEU A 155 10.18 -16.32 -0.57
N VAL A 156 10.53 -15.56 -1.62
CA VAL A 156 10.61 -16.01 -3.02
C VAL A 156 11.86 -15.40 -3.65
N CYS A 157 12.55 -16.16 -4.50
CA CYS A 157 13.67 -15.71 -5.31
C CYS A 157 13.44 -16.16 -6.75
N VAL A 158 13.59 -15.26 -7.71
CA VAL A 158 13.44 -15.56 -9.14
C VAL A 158 14.63 -15.00 -9.90
N HIS A 159 15.27 -15.87 -10.69
CA HIS A 159 16.34 -15.51 -11.62
C HIS A 159 15.77 -15.50 -13.04
N GLY A 160 15.58 -14.32 -13.64
CA GLY A 160 14.78 -14.18 -14.86
C GLY A 160 13.33 -14.63 -14.62
N PHE A 161 12.92 -15.74 -15.23
CA PHE A 161 11.64 -16.40 -14.93
C PHE A 161 11.80 -17.74 -14.17
N LYS A 162 13.02 -18.16 -13.83
CA LYS A 162 13.28 -19.36 -13.03
C LYS A 162 13.09 -19.07 -11.54
N PHE A 163 12.02 -19.61 -10.95
CA PHE A 163 11.83 -19.62 -9.50
C PHE A 163 12.86 -20.55 -8.86
N LEU A 164 13.71 -20.01 -7.97
CA LEU A 164 14.77 -20.80 -7.33
C LEU A 164 14.23 -21.59 -6.14
N THR A 165 14.66 -22.85 -6.03
CA THR A 165 14.33 -23.71 -4.89
C THR A 165 15.06 -23.28 -3.63
N SER A 166 14.60 -23.78 -2.48
CA SER A 166 15.27 -23.52 -1.20
C SER A 166 16.70 -24.11 -1.08
N ALA A 167 17.16 -24.90 -2.05
CA ALA A 167 18.56 -25.34 -2.15
C ALA A 167 19.39 -24.29 -2.91
N GLU A 168 18.97 -23.94 -4.14
CA GLU A 168 19.64 -22.95 -5.00
C GLU A 168 19.73 -21.56 -4.33
N ILE A 169 18.69 -21.15 -3.59
CA ILE A 169 18.74 -19.91 -2.79
C ILE A 169 19.85 -19.97 -1.72
N ALA A 170 20.16 -21.14 -1.17
CA ALA A 170 21.21 -21.28 -0.15
C ALA A 170 22.64 -21.19 -0.73
N GLU A 171 22.81 -21.41 -2.03
CA GLU A 171 24.11 -21.31 -2.71
C GLU A 171 24.56 -19.83 -2.84
N GLN A 172 23.62 -18.94 -3.18
CA GLN A 172 23.85 -17.49 -3.30
C GLN A 172 23.54 -16.71 -2.00
N TYR A 173 22.66 -17.24 -1.16
CA TYR A 173 22.25 -16.65 0.13
C TYR A 173 22.26 -17.72 1.24
N PRO A 174 23.42 -18.08 1.83
CA PRO A 174 23.52 -19.20 2.78
C PRO A 174 22.55 -19.13 3.97
N ASN A 175 22.31 -17.93 4.52
CA ASN A 175 21.36 -17.70 5.61
C ASN A 175 19.93 -17.35 5.11
N LYS A 176 19.67 -17.42 3.79
CA LYS A 176 18.41 -17.06 3.12
C LYS A 176 17.92 -15.66 3.50
N PHE A 177 18.87 -14.72 3.56
CA PHE A 177 18.75 -13.41 4.20
C PHE A 177 19.55 -12.36 3.42
N ILE A 178 19.04 -11.13 3.36
CA ILE A 178 19.73 -9.96 2.79
C ILE A 178 19.72 -8.78 3.77
N ALA A 179 20.84 -8.06 3.89
CA ALA A 179 21.01 -7.00 4.87
C ALA A 179 20.61 -5.62 4.30
N LEU A 180 19.33 -5.46 3.94
CA LEU A 180 18.76 -4.28 3.23
C LEU A 180 19.20 -2.89 3.73
N ARG A 181 19.53 -2.74 5.02
CA ARG A 181 19.95 -1.44 5.60
C ARG A 181 21.41 -1.10 5.35
N THR A 182 22.27 -2.11 5.21
CA THR A 182 23.72 -1.96 5.04
C THR A 182 24.16 -2.20 3.60
N GLU A 183 23.40 -2.98 2.83
CA GLU A 183 23.67 -3.32 1.43
C GLU A 183 22.89 -2.45 0.43
N GLN A 184 22.68 -1.16 0.75
CA GLN A 184 21.91 -0.24 -0.10
C GLN A 184 22.54 -0.04 -1.49
N ASP A 185 23.87 -0.12 -1.59
CA ASP A 185 24.59 -0.05 -2.86
C ASP A 185 24.45 -1.34 -3.71
N ARG A 186 23.91 -2.43 -3.17
CA ARG A 186 23.66 -3.71 -3.85
C ARG A 186 22.17 -3.95 -4.15
N LEU A 187 21.30 -3.58 -3.22
CA LEU A 187 19.90 -3.99 -3.16
C LEU A 187 18.96 -2.82 -3.46
N TYR A 188 18.18 -2.90 -4.53
CA TYR A 188 17.24 -1.85 -4.93
C TYR A 188 15.78 -2.28 -4.69
N VAL A 189 14.96 -1.42 -4.07
CA VAL A 189 13.59 -1.77 -3.66
C VAL A 189 12.54 -1.05 -4.52
N LEU A 190 11.73 -1.84 -5.24
CA LEU A 190 10.80 -1.45 -6.30
C LEU A 190 9.44 -1.01 -5.69
N ASN A 191 9.40 0.13 -5.00
CA ASN A 191 8.34 0.54 -4.06
C ASN A 191 7.11 1.27 -4.64
N THR A 192 7.11 1.66 -5.91
CA THR A 192 6.05 2.45 -6.56
C THR A 192 5.45 1.69 -7.74
N LEU A 193 4.23 2.04 -8.17
CA LEU A 193 3.59 1.38 -9.31
C LEU A 193 4.30 1.69 -10.65
N PHE A 194 5.01 2.83 -10.73
CA PHE A 194 5.96 3.13 -11.81
C PHE A 194 7.12 2.12 -11.92
N ASN A 195 7.38 1.31 -10.88
CA ASN A 195 8.42 0.29 -10.92
C ASN A 195 7.94 -1.04 -11.54
N LEU A 196 6.64 -1.26 -11.80
CA LEU A 196 6.15 -2.53 -12.37
C LEU A 196 6.70 -2.84 -13.77
N PRO A 197 6.78 -1.89 -14.73
CA PRO A 197 7.34 -2.15 -16.06
C PRO A 197 8.81 -2.57 -16.02
N GLU A 198 9.63 -1.90 -15.21
CA GLU A 198 11.04 -2.25 -15.05
C GLU A 198 11.25 -3.56 -14.27
N THR A 199 10.39 -3.84 -13.28
CA THR A 199 10.41 -5.11 -12.54
C THR A 199 10.25 -6.29 -13.50
N TYR A 200 9.29 -6.20 -14.42
CA TYR A 200 9.10 -7.23 -15.44
C TYR A 200 10.23 -7.22 -16.48
N LEU A 201 10.67 -6.06 -16.98
CA LEU A 201 11.76 -6.00 -17.97
C LEU A 201 13.09 -6.56 -17.44
N ILE A 202 13.41 -6.33 -16.16
CA ILE A 202 14.58 -6.94 -15.52
C ILE A 202 14.50 -8.46 -15.58
N ALA A 203 13.34 -9.05 -15.28
CA ALA A 203 13.11 -10.48 -15.42
C ALA A 203 13.22 -10.96 -16.89
N CYS A 204 12.66 -10.22 -17.86
CA CYS A 204 12.80 -10.50 -19.29
C CYS A 204 14.28 -10.51 -19.73
N LEU A 205 15.07 -9.51 -19.30
CA LEU A 205 16.47 -9.35 -19.69
C LEU A 205 17.36 -10.43 -19.07
N VAL A 206 17.21 -10.70 -17.76
CA VAL A 206 17.94 -11.79 -17.10
C VAL A 206 17.60 -13.13 -17.76
N ASN A 207 16.30 -13.41 -17.99
CA ASN A 207 15.88 -14.64 -18.67
C ASN A 207 16.45 -14.74 -20.09
N TYR A 208 16.37 -13.68 -20.89
CA TYR A 208 16.92 -13.66 -22.25
C TYR A 208 18.43 -13.94 -22.24
N PHE A 209 19.21 -13.21 -21.45
CA PHE A 209 20.66 -13.35 -21.45
C PHE A 209 21.15 -14.69 -20.86
N SER A 210 20.46 -15.27 -19.86
CA SER A 210 20.84 -16.57 -19.28
C SER A 210 20.32 -17.79 -20.06
N THR A 211 19.51 -17.61 -21.11
CA THR A 211 18.98 -18.72 -21.95
C THR A 211 19.42 -18.70 -23.42
N GLN A 212 19.97 -17.58 -23.91
CA GLN A 212 20.42 -17.47 -25.30
C GLN A 212 21.77 -18.18 -25.51
N PRO A 213 21.92 -19.10 -26.48
CA PRO A 213 23.15 -19.90 -26.68
C PRO A 213 24.43 -19.09 -26.94
N ASP A 214 24.27 -17.86 -27.42
CA ASP A 214 25.35 -16.89 -27.68
C ASP A 214 25.97 -16.29 -26.41
N PHE A 215 25.38 -16.55 -25.24
CA PHE A 215 25.79 -15.99 -23.95
C PHE A 215 26.15 -17.10 -22.97
N VAL A 216 27.29 -16.93 -22.28
CA VAL A 216 27.69 -17.78 -21.15
C VAL A 216 27.16 -17.12 -19.87
N ASP A 217 26.22 -17.79 -19.22
CA ASP A 217 25.63 -17.37 -17.95
C ASP A 217 26.62 -17.49 -16.77
N GLY A 218 26.34 -16.77 -15.68
CA GLY A 218 27.16 -16.84 -14.47
C GLY A 218 26.73 -15.87 -13.37
N ASP A 219 27.13 -16.19 -12.13
CA ASP A 219 26.64 -15.57 -10.89
C ASP A 219 26.45 -14.05 -10.94
N LYS A 220 27.38 -13.32 -11.57
CA LYS A 220 27.44 -11.85 -11.54
C LYS A 220 27.06 -11.17 -12.85
N GLY A 221 26.63 -11.92 -13.85
CA GLY A 221 26.29 -11.44 -15.18
C GLY A 221 26.82 -12.34 -16.29
N VAL A 222 26.42 -12.03 -17.51
CA VAL A 222 26.68 -12.87 -18.69
C VAL A 222 27.93 -12.44 -19.47
N ARG A 223 28.46 -13.36 -20.28
CA ARG A 223 29.56 -13.12 -21.22
C ARG A 223 29.18 -13.46 -22.65
N LYS A 224 29.59 -12.62 -23.60
CA LYS A 224 29.53 -12.90 -25.05
C LYS A 224 30.88 -12.58 -25.68
N GLY A 225 31.72 -13.61 -25.80
CA GLY A 225 33.15 -13.43 -26.06
C GLY A 225 33.81 -12.59 -24.95
N ASP A 226 34.56 -11.57 -25.33
CA ASP A 226 35.24 -10.66 -24.39
C ASP A 226 34.28 -9.71 -23.66
N LEU A 227 33.06 -9.49 -24.18
CA LEU A 227 32.07 -8.62 -23.55
C LEU A 227 31.51 -9.30 -22.29
N PHE A 228 31.67 -8.63 -21.14
CA PHE A 228 31.01 -9.00 -19.88
C PHE A 228 29.97 -7.94 -19.51
N MET A 229 28.75 -8.39 -19.21
CA MET A 229 27.62 -7.55 -18.83
C MET A 229 27.18 -7.96 -17.42
N SER A 230 27.54 -7.17 -16.41
CA SER A 230 27.13 -7.45 -15.04
C SER A 230 25.64 -7.18 -14.83
N TRP A 231 25.01 -7.91 -13.91
CA TRP A 231 23.61 -7.66 -13.54
C TRP A 231 23.38 -6.22 -13.03
N GLU A 232 24.38 -5.64 -12.35
CA GLU A 232 24.40 -4.23 -11.95
C GLU A 232 24.41 -3.26 -13.14
N SER A 233 25.22 -3.53 -14.18
CA SER A 233 25.26 -2.68 -15.37
C SER A 233 23.96 -2.74 -16.16
N ILE A 234 23.37 -3.93 -16.34
CA ILE A 234 22.08 -4.11 -16.99
C ILE A 234 20.97 -3.37 -16.22
N PHE A 235 20.93 -3.51 -14.89
CA PHE A 235 20.00 -2.78 -14.05
C PHE A 235 20.18 -1.26 -14.14
N SER A 236 21.43 -0.79 -14.17
CA SER A 236 21.74 0.64 -14.31
C SER A 236 21.23 1.21 -15.63
N ASP A 237 21.38 0.49 -16.73
CA ASP A 237 20.86 0.93 -18.04
C ASP A 237 19.33 0.89 -18.11
N VAL A 238 18.67 -0.09 -17.46
CA VAL A 238 17.20 -0.08 -17.28
C VAL A 238 16.77 1.16 -16.47
N ARG A 239 17.40 1.43 -15.32
CA ARG A 239 17.10 2.60 -14.48
C ARG A 239 17.29 3.92 -15.21
N ASN A 240 18.44 4.09 -15.87
CA ASN A 240 18.76 5.25 -16.70
C ASN A 240 17.72 5.43 -17.82
N THR A 241 17.26 4.34 -18.42
CA THR A 241 16.22 4.34 -19.45
C THR A 241 14.85 4.71 -18.91
N VAL A 242 14.44 4.17 -17.76
CA VAL A 242 13.17 4.49 -17.10
C VAL A 242 13.13 5.98 -16.74
N ASP A 243 14.19 6.51 -16.15
CA ASP A 243 14.29 7.94 -15.82
C ASP A 243 14.35 8.81 -17.07
N TRP A 244 15.00 8.36 -18.15
CA TRP A 244 14.93 9.04 -19.45
C TRP A 244 13.49 9.07 -19.99
N VAL A 245 12.77 7.96 -19.97
CA VAL A 245 11.37 7.86 -20.45
C VAL A 245 10.44 8.77 -19.63
N HIS A 246 10.61 8.86 -18.31
CA HIS A 246 9.78 9.68 -17.44
C HIS A 246 10.14 11.19 -17.44
N LEU A 247 11.38 11.57 -17.76
CA LEU A 247 11.86 12.96 -17.68
C LEU A 247 12.09 13.64 -19.04
N LYS A 248 12.34 12.87 -20.11
CA LYS A 248 12.74 13.35 -21.44
C LYS A 248 12.03 12.62 -22.60
N GLY A 249 11.49 11.44 -22.36
CA GLY A 249 10.75 10.64 -23.34
C GLY A 249 9.27 11.02 -23.44
N SER A 250 8.60 10.45 -24.44
CA SER A 250 7.22 10.78 -24.81
C SER A 250 6.13 10.13 -23.95
N LEU A 251 6.47 9.46 -22.83
CA LEU A 251 5.48 8.84 -21.93
C LEU A 251 4.45 9.88 -21.48
N LYS A 252 4.92 11.01 -20.94
CA LYS A 252 4.06 12.07 -20.42
C LYS A 252 3.21 12.74 -21.50
N ASP A 253 3.72 12.86 -22.71
CA ASP A 253 2.97 13.45 -23.83
C ASP A 253 1.89 12.49 -24.34
N LYS A 254 2.22 11.22 -24.57
CA LYS A 254 1.22 10.18 -24.89
C LYS A 254 0.12 10.06 -23.84
N THR A 255 0.49 10.16 -22.55
CA THR A 255 -0.47 10.10 -21.43
C THR A 255 -1.51 11.22 -21.48
N VAL A 256 -1.15 12.40 -21.99
CA VAL A 256 -2.03 13.58 -22.04
C VAL A 256 -2.58 13.86 -23.45
N GLU A 257 -2.15 13.09 -24.44
CA GLU A 257 -2.78 12.96 -25.76
C GLU A 257 -4.01 12.06 -25.70
N ASN A 258 -3.98 10.98 -24.90
CA ASN A 258 -5.14 10.12 -24.63
C ASN A 258 -5.36 9.83 -23.13
N PRO A 259 -5.69 10.84 -22.29
CA PRO A 259 -5.85 10.65 -20.85
C PRO A 259 -7.02 9.72 -20.50
N GLU A 260 -8.03 9.60 -21.37
CA GLU A 260 -9.13 8.65 -21.25
C GLU A 260 -8.68 7.19 -21.31
N GLU A 261 -7.60 6.85 -22.03
CA GLU A 261 -7.04 5.50 -22.06
C GLU A 261 -6.23 5.17 -20.80
N TYR A 262 -5.53 6.17 -20.24
CA TYR A 262 -4.50 5.95 -19.23
C TYR A 262 -4.86 6.38 -17.80
N ILE A 263 -5.86 7.23 -17.58
CA ILE A 263 -6.17 7.81 -16.25
C ILE A 263 -7.61 7.50 -15.84
N ILE A 264 -7.83 7.14 -14.58
CA ILE A 264 -9.15 6.98 -13.98
C ILE A 264 -9.68 8.36 -13.54
N LYS A 265 -10.82 8.77 -14.10
CA LYS A 265 -11.51 10.04 -13.84
C LYS A 265 -12.77 9.78 -13.00
N ASP A 266 -12.84 10.36 -11.81
CA ASP A 266 -13.92 10.11 -10.84
C ASP A 266 -14.60 11.42 -10.39
N PRO A 267 -15.92 11.59 -10.59
CA PRO A 267 -16.64 12.83 -10.23
C PRO A 267 -16.73 13.08 -8.71
N ARG A 268 -16.32 12.12 -7.87
CA ARG A 268 -16.26 12.26 -6.41
C ARG A 268 -15.02 13.05 -5.95
N LEU A 269 -13.99 13.21 -6.78
CA LEU A 269 -12.79 13.98 -6.44
C LEU A 269 -13.10 15.46 -6.16
N PRO A 270 -13.75 16.23 -7.06
CA PRO A 270 -14.21 17.60 -6.77
C PRO A 270 -15.07 17.69 -5.50
N MET A 271 -15.93 16.70 -5.26
CA MET A 271 -16.81 16.64 -4.10
C MET A 271 -16.04 16.52 -2.79
N LEU A 272 -15.07 15.59 -2.71
CA LEU A 272 -14.28 15.35 -1.50
C LEU A 272 -13.43 16.56 -1.13
N LEU A 273 -12.72 17.16 -2.10
CA LEU A 273 -11.88 18.33 -1.83
C LEU A 273 -12.71 19.54 -1.42
N GLN A 274 -13.88 19.77 -2.04
CA GLN A 274 -14.78 20.84 -1.59
C GLN A 274 -15.26 20.58 -0.17
N ARG A 275 -15.74 19.36 0.15
CA ARG A 275 -16.22 19.03 1.49
C ARG A 275 -15.16 19.23 2.58
N MET A 276 -13.87 18.99 2.29
CA MET A 276 -12.78 19.33 3.21
C MET A 276 -12.75 20.84 3.51
N ARG A 277 -12.80 21.68 2.46
CA ARG A 277 -12.81 23.15 2.60
C ARG A 277 -14.05 23.66 3.35
N ASP A 278 -15.22 23.08 3.07
CA ASP A 278 -16.49 23.45 3.70
C ASP A 278 -16.47 23.20 5.22
N HIS A 279 -15.69 22.20 5.68
CA HIS A 279 -15.48 21.92 7.11
C HIS A 279 -14.27 22.70 7.70
N GLY A 280 -13.89 23.82 7.07
CA GLY A 280 -12.82 24.71 7.53
C GLY A 280 -11.40 24.15 7.40
N LYS A 281 -11.22 23.03 6.68
CA LYS A 281 -9.92 22.36 6.53
C LYS A 281 -9.19 22.91 5.30
N LYS A 282 -7.89 23.21 5.41
CA LYS A 282 -7.08 23.62 4.25
C LYS A 282 -6.65 22.38 3.44
N VAL A 283 -6.51 22.55 2.13
CA VAL A 283 -6.20 21.48 1.17
C VAL A 283 -4.98 21.88 0.35
N PHE A 284 -3.99 20.99 0.21
CA PHE A 284 -2.75 21.28 -0.51
C PHE A 284 -2.23 20.11 -1.35
N LEU A 285 -1.46 20.43 -2.39
CA LEU A 285 -0.86 19.46 -3.32
C LEU A 285 0.67 19.59 -3.29
N VAL A 286 1.38 18.48 -3.14
CA VAL A 286 2.86 18.40 -3.21
C VAL A 286 3.22 17.20 -4.08
N THR A 287 3.61 17.47 -5.32
CA THR A 287 3.93 16.41 -6.28
C THR A 287 5.34 16.52 -6.87
N ASN A 288 5.90 15.38 -7.26
CA ASN A 288 7.21 15.30 -7.90
C ASN A 288 7.17 15.63 -9.40
N SER A 289 6.00 15.56 -10.05
CA SER A 289 5.86 15.94 -11.44
C SER A 289 5.82 17.47 -11.63
N GLY A 290 6.27 17.93 -12.80
CA GLY A 290 6.40 19.36 -13.11
C GLY A 290 5.10 20.01 -13.57
N TYR A 291 5.07 21.34 -13.57
CA TYR A 291 3.83 22.11 -13.75
C TYR A 291 3.05 21.77 -15.02
N ASN A 292 3.69 21.71 -16.18
CA ASN A 292 2.97 21.52 -17.45
C ASN A 292 2.27 20.16 -17.55
N TYR A 293 2.82 19.12 -16.93
CA TYR A 293 2.16 17.81 -16.81
C TYR A 293 1.00 17.88 -15.80
N THR A 294 1.27 18.40 -14.60
CA THR A 294 0.28 18.62 -13.55
C THR A 294 -0.92 19.42 -14.06
N LYS A 295 -0.70 20.50 -14.82
CA LYS A 295 -1.71 21.37 -15.43
C LYS A 295 -2.62 20.62 -16.39
N LYS A 296 -2.09 19.69 -17.19
CA LYS A 296 -2.86 18.85 -18.13
C LYS A 296 -3.64 17.76 -17.38
N VAL A 297 -2.97 16.97 -16.52
CA VAL A 297 -3.59 15.88 -15.75
C VAL A 297 -4.67 16.39 -14.80
N MET A 298 -4.39 17.45 -14.02
CA MET A 298 -5.37 18.04 -13.12
C MET A 298 -6.48 18.81 -13.85
N LYS A 299 -6.28 19.23 -15.12
CA LYS A 299 -7.42 19.67 -15.95
C LYS A 299 -8.31 18.46 -16.24
N TYR A 300 -7.77 17.37 -16.78
CA TYR A 300 -8.54 16.17 -17.11
C TYR A 300 -9.35 15.63 -15.92
N LEU A 301 -8.72 15.50 -14.74
CA LEU A 301 -9.35 14.97 -13.52
C LEU A 301 -10.52 15.81 -12.97
N PHE A 302 -10.63 17.09 -13.34
CA PHE A 302 -11.68 18.01 -12.86
C PHE A 302 -12.66 18.45 -13.97
N ASP A 303 -12.39 18.05 -15.21
CA ASP A 303 -13.15 18.38 -16.40
C ASP A 303 -14.49 17.63 -16.43
N PHE A 304 -15.47 18.17 -15.69
CA PHE A 304 -16.85 17.73 -15.63
C PHE A 304 -17.77 18.92 -15.98
N PRO A 305 -19.00 18.70 -16.46
CA PRO A 305 -19.98 19.76 -16.72
C PRO A 305 -20.53 20.42 -15.44
N HIS A 306 -19.91 20.18 -14.29
CA HIS A 306 -20.29 20.69 -12.98
C HIS A 306 -19.07 20.87 -12.08
N GLY A 307 -19.27 21.55 -10.95
CA GLY A 307 -18.30 21.68 -9.87
C GLY A 307 -18.34 20.50 -8.88
N PRO A 308 -18.33 20.75 -7.56
CA PRO A 308 -18.36 19.71 -6.52
C PRO A 308 -19.54 18.73 -6.56
N ALA A 309 -20.65 19.11 -7.19
CA ALA A 309 -21.85 18.29 -7.37
C ALA A 309 -22.61 18.70 -8.65
N PRO A 310 -23.43 17.83 -9.25
CA PRO A 310 -24.29 18.19 -10.38
C PRO A 310 -25.11 19.48 -10.11
N GLY A 311 -25.23 20.34 -11.12
CA GLY A 311 -25.88 21.66 -10.99
C GLY A 311 -25.02 22.77 -10.38
N THR A 312 -23.87 22.46 -9.75
CA THR A 312 -22.92 23.50 -9.30
C THR A 312 -21.99 23.95 -10.46
N PRO A 313 -21.56 25.22 -10.52
CA PRO A 313 -20.67 25.69 -11.58
C PRO A 313 -19.29 25.03 -11.52
N HIS A 314 -18.76 24.61 -12.67
CA HIS A 314 -17.41 24.05 -12.79
C HIS A 314 -16.33 25.02 -12.26
N LYS A 315 -15.43 24.51 -11.43
CA LYS A 315 -14.28 25.25 -10.84
C LYS A 315 -12.98 24.68 -11.39
N LYS A 316 -12.02 25.54 -11.70
CA LYS A 316 -10.67 25.12 -12.13
C LYS A 316 -9.98 24.37 -10.99
N TRP A 317 -9.26 23.28 -11.30
CA TRP A 317 -8.64 22.39 -10.31
C TRP A 317 -7.84 23.11 -9.21
N TYR A 318 -7.08 24.14 -9.55
CA TYR A 318 -6.24 24.90 -8.61
C TYR A 318 -7.03 25.76 -7.61
N GLN A 319 -8.36 25.90 -7.77
CA GLN A 319 -9.22 26.60 -6.81
C GLN A 319 -9.60 25.72 -5.61
N TYR A 320 -9.45 24.40 -5.73
CA TYR A 320 -9.67 23.46 -4.61
C TYR A 320 -8.49 23.42 -3.62
N PHE A 321 -7.33 23.95 -3.99
CA PHE A 321 -6.11 23.93 -3.19
C PHE A 321 -5.74 25.35 -2.69
N ASP A 322 -5.32 25.44 -1.44
CA ASP A 322 -4.79 26.67 -0.82
C ASP A 322 -3.33 26.93 -1.21
N ILE A 323 -2.57 25.86 -1.43
CA ILE A 323 -1.22 25.89 -2.00
C ILE A 323 -0.98 24.64 -2.84
N THR A 324 -0.33 24.82 -4.00
CA THR A 324 0.12 23.74 -4.88
C THR A 324 1.61 23.87 -5.12
N ILE A 325 2.34 22.78 -4.90
CA ILE A 325 3.77 22.63 -5.14
C ILE A 325 4.01 21.48 -6.12
N VAL A 326 4.73 21.81 -7.20
CA VAL A 326 5.23 20.87 -8.22
C VAL A 326 6.75 20.72 -8.09
N ASP A 327 7.34 19.77 -8.81
CA ASP A 327 8.79 19.51 -8.80
C ASP A 327 9.37 19.32 -7.38
N ALA A 328 8.59 18.78 -6.43
CA ALA A 328 8.90 18.80 -5.00
C ALA A 328 10.21 18.04 -4.63
N LYS A 329 10.59 17.03 -5.42
CA LYS A 329 11.72 16.12 -5.18
C LYS A 329 11.65 15.41 -3.82
N LYS A 330 10.46 14.92 -3.44
CA LYS A 330 10.28 13.92 -2.38
C LYS A 330 11.15 12.70 -2.71
N PRO A 331 11.95 12.15 -1.76
CA PRO A 331 11.93 12.41 -0.33
C PRO A 331 12.70 13.65 0.16
N SER A 332 13.59 14.24 -0.65
CA SER A 332 14.40 15.41 -0.25
C SER A 332 13.56 16.57 0.28
N PHE A 333 12.35 16.74 -0.27
CA PHE A 333 11.33 17.68 0.19
C PHE A 333 11.08 17.68 1.72
N PHE A 334 11.07 16.51 2.35
CA PHE A 334 10.83 16.37 3.79
C PHE A 334 12.08 16.62 4.64
N ALA A 335 13.26 16.50 4.04
CA ALA A 335 14.54 16.91 4.62
C ALA A 335 14.87 18.36 4.20
N ASN A 336 16.02 18.59 3.56
CA ASN A 336 16.55 19.91 3.20
C ASN A 336 15.77 20.62 2.07
N GLY A 337 14.94 19.89 1.31
CA GLY A 337 14.18 20.41 0.18
C GLY A 337 15.03 20.98 -0.95
N THR A 338 14.53 22.05 -1.56
CA THR A 338 15.17 22.88 -2.59
C THR A 338 14.72 24.34 -2.46
N ILE A 339 15.35 25.27 -3.18
CA ILE A 339 14.92 26.68 -3.15
C ILE A 339 13.51 26.81 -3.77
N LEU A 340 12.57 27.42 -3.05
CA LEU A 340 11.23 27.70 -3.58
C LEU A 340 11.31 28.59 -4.84
N ARG A 341 10.46 28.27 -5.83
CA ARG A 341 10.21 29.06 -7.04
C ARG A 341 8.72 29.33 -7.15
N GLN A 342 8.34 30.42 -7.80
CA GLN A 342 6.95 30.65 -8.20
C GLN A 342 6.79 30.26 -9.68
N VAL A 343 5.70 29.57 -9.99
CA VAL A 343 5.35 29.20 -11.36
C VAL A 343 4.51 30.30 -12.00
N ASP A 344 4.89 30.71 -13.20
CA ASP A 344 4.09 31.51 -14.10
C ASP A 344 3.00 30.63 -14.73
N LEU A 345 1.73 30.89 -14.44
CA LEU A 345 0.64 29.95 -14.77
C LEU A 345 0.37 29.83 -16.27
N ASP A 346 0.72 30.85 -17.05
CA ASP A 346 0.45 30.90 -18.48
C ASP A 346 1.58 30.23 -19.27
N THR A 347 2.83 30.62 -19.01
CA THR A 347 4.03 30.07 -19.68
C THR A 347 4.56 28.77 -19.07
N GLY A 348 4.23 28.48 -17.81
CA GLY A 348 4.84 27.41 -17.02
C GLY A 348 6.28 27.69 -16.57
N SER A 349 6.81 28.89 -16.81
CA SER A 349 8.18 29.26 -16.45
C SER A 349 8.37 29.46 -14.94
N LEU A 350 9.60 29.21 -14.46
CA LEU A 350 9.96 29.38 -13.05
C LEU A 350 10.59 30.75 -12.81
N LYS A 351 9.98 31.54 -11.92
CA LYS A 351 10.53 32.80 -11.42
C LYS A 351 11.11 32.56 -10.02
N ILE A 352 12.23 33.22 -9.68
CA ILE A 352 12.68 33.27 -8.29
C ILE A 352 11.59 33.99 -7.50
N GLY A 353 11.03 33.33 -6.49
CA GLY A 353 9.95 33.90 -5.72
C GLY A 353 10.44 35.07 -4.87
N SER A 354 9.91 36.27 -5.12
CA SER A 354 10.11 37.44 -4.25
C SER A 354 9.22 37.41 -3.00
N HIS A 355 8.63 36.25 -2.68
CA HIS A 355 7.46 36.15 -1.83
C HIS A 355 7.81 35.79 -0.39
N VAL A 356 8.08 36.82 0.41
CA VAL A 356 8.15 36.73 1.87
C VAL A 356 6.72 36.86 2.41
N GLY A 357 6.00 35.75 2.61
CA GLY A 357 4.63 35.81 3.12
C GLY A 357 3.80 34.52 3.06
N VAL A 358 2.54 34.65 3.48
CA VAL A 358 1.54 33.59 3.62
C VAL A 358 1.13 32.99 2.27
N ALA A 359 0.72 31.72 2.26
CA ALA A 359 0.14 31.06 1.09
C ALA A 359 -1.03 31.84 0.47
N GLN A 360 -1.03 31.96 -0.86
CA GLN A 360 -2.09 32.62 -1.63
C GLN A 360 -2.80 31.59 -2.53
N GLN A 361 -4.13 31.48 -2.37
CA GLN A 361 -4.96 30.57 -3.15
C GLN A 361 -4.78 30.81 -4.66
N GLY A 362 -4.67 29.73 -5.44
CA GLY A 362 -4.48 29.81 -6.89
C GLY A 362 -3.09 30.27 -7.35
N LYS A 363 -2.11 30.42 -6.46
CA LYS A 363 -0.69 30.41 -6.84
C LYS A 363 -0.18 28.98 -6.91
N VAL A 364 0.81 28.75 -7.76
CA VAL A 364 1.55 27.49 -7.87
C VAL A 364 3.03 27.76 -7.67
N TYR A 365 3.69 26.91 -6.91
CA TYR A 365 5.09 26.99 -6.57
C TYR A 365 5.83 25.74 -7.06
N SER A 366 7.15 25.80 -7.17
CA SER A 366 8.00 24.69 -7.61
C SER A 366 9.16 24.52 -6.62
N GLY A 367 9.50 23.28 -6.29
CA GLY A 367 10.50 22.95 -5.27
C GLY A 367 10.07 23.31 -3.85
N GLY A 368 10.96 23.95 -3.08
CA GLY A 368 10.74 24.26 -1.67
C GLY A 368 11.08 23.11 -0.72
N SER A 369 10.63 23.22 0.53
CA SER A 369 10.74 22.18 1.57
C SER A 369 9.45 22.08 2.39
N CYS A 370 9.33 21.01 3.18
CA CYS A 370 8.22 20.81 4.10
C CYS A 370 8.09 21.94 5.15
N ASP A 371 9.22 22.44 5.67
CA ASP A 371 9.24 23.59 6.60
C ASP A 371 8.56 24.82 6.00
N VAL A 372 8.90 25.15 4.76
CA VAL A 372 8.34 26.32 4.06
C VAL A 372 6.83 26.18 3.86
N ILE A 373 6.29 24.97 3.60
CA ILE A 373 4.84 24.73 3.62
C ILE A 373 4.27 24.96 5.02
N CYS A 374 4.88 24.37 6.05
CA CYS A 374 4.41 24.48 7.42
C CYS A 374 4.36 25.94 7.90
N GLU A 375 5.35 26.75 7.56
CA GLU A 375 5.35 28.20 7.78
C GLU A 375 4.25 28.90 6.99
N MET A 376 4.17 28.71 5.66
CA MET A 376 3.18 29.37 4.78
C MET A 376 1.71 29.00 5.09
N LEU A 377 1.46 27.82 5.65
CA LEU A 377 0.12 27.36 6.06
C LEU A 377 -0.19 27.59 7.55
N HIS A 378 0.82 27.84 8.37
CA HIS A 378 0.82 27.76 9.84
C HIS A 378 0.41 26.37 10.36
N ALA A 379 0.96 25.31 9.76
CA ALA A 379 0.68 23.92 10.08
C ALA A 379 1.68 23.32 11.08
N ARG A 380 1.19 22.55 12.05
CA ARG A 380 2.00 21.72 12.97
C ARG A 380 1.83 20.24 12.63
N GLY A 381 2.84 19.40 12.92
CA GLY A 381 2.93 18.04 12.37
C GLY A 381 1.66 17.18 12.53
N ASN A 382 1.12 17.08 13.76
CA ASN A 382 -0.08 16.29 14.04
C ASN A 382 -1.38 16.86 13.41
N ASP A 383 -1.39 18.12 12.96
CA ASP A 383 -2.54 18.76 12.30
C ASP A 383 -2.66 18.38 10.82
N VAL A 384 -1.62 17.75 10.24
CA VAL A 384 -1.54 17.42 8.81
C VAL A 384 -1.84 15.94 8.59
N LEU A 385 -2.79 15.63 7.70
CA LEU A 385 -2.91 14.31 7.07
C LEU A 385 -2.35 14.38 5.65
N TYR A 386 -1.22 13.72 5.40
CA TYR A 386 -0.64 13.59 4.06
C TYR A 386 -1.02 12.26 3.42
N ILE A 387 -1.43 12.33 2.15
CA ILE A 387 -2.05 11.28 1.37
C ILE A 387 -1.17 11.01 0.14
N GLY A 388 -0.66 9.79 -0.01
CA GLY A 388 0.24 9.39 -1.10
C GLY A 388 0.33 7.87 -1.26
N ASP A 389 0.86 7.37 -2.38
CA ASP A 389 1.06 5.94 -2.65
C ASP A 389 2.49 5.46 -2.34
N HIS A 390 3.47 6.37 -2.30
CA HIS A 390 4.87 6.02 -2.17
C HIS A 390 5.24 5.82 -0.69
N ILE A 391 5.20 4.55 -0.26
CA ILE A 391 5.48 4.12 1.12
C ILE A 391 6.76 4.69 1.74
N PHE A 392 7.84 4.84 0.95
CA PHE A 392 9.08 5.48 1.40
C PHE A 392 9.05 7.00 1.25
N GLY A 393 8.84 7.49 0.02
CA GLY A 393 8.96 8.90 -0.35
C GLY A 393 7.97 9.83 0.36
N ASP A 394 6.73 9.36 0.56
CA ASP A 394 5.64 10.14 1.16
C ASP A 394 5.44 9.79 2.63
N ILE A 395 5.22 8.50 2.88
CA ILE A 395 4.64 8.04 4.15
C ILE A 395 5.72 7.89 5.23
N LEU A 396 6.75 7.07 5.00
CA LEU A 396 7.84 6.87 5.96
C LEU A 396 8.56 8.19 6.29
N LYS A 397 8.84 9.01 5.26
CA LYS A 397 9.59 10.26 5.40
C LYS A 397 8.82 11.34 6.14
N SER A 398 7.59 11.68 5.72
CA SER A 398 6.76 12.65 6.46
C SER A 398 6.48 12.20 7.90
N LYS A 399 6.27 10.89 8.13
CA LYS A 399 6.05 10.34 9.47
C LYS A 399 7.27 10.49 10.38
N LYS A 400 8.47 10.12 9.90
CA LYS A 400 9.70 10.13 10.72
C LYS A 400 10.32 11.52 10.90
N GLU A 401 10.34 12.33 9.85
CA GLU A 401 11.09 13.59 9.85
C GLU A 401 10.23 14.76 10.35
N ARG A 402 8.89 14.65 10.24
CA ARG A 402 7.95 15.76 10.49
C ARG A 402 6.76 15.40 11.40
N GLY A 403 6.64 14.14 11.83
CA GLY A 403 5.55 13.68 12.69
C GLY A 403 4.16 13.71 12.05
N TRP A 404 4.06 13.88 10.72
CA TRP A 404 2.78 14.02 10.02
C TRP A 404 1.87 12.80 10.22
N ARG A 405 0.55 13.02 10.19
CA ARG A 405 -0.41 11.92 10.07
C ARG A 405 -0.42 11.45 8.62
N THR A 406 -0.61 10.16 8.40
CA THR A 406 -0.36 9.53 7.10
C THR A 406 -1.50 8.65 6.61
N PHE A 407 -1.88 8.82 5.35
CA PHE A 407 -2.80 7.94 4.62
C PHE A 407 -2.06 7.35 3.41
N LEU A 408 -1.89 6.04 3.37
CA LEU A 408 -1.30 5.34 2.23
C LEU A 408 -2.38 4.88 1.24
N VAL A 409 -2.24 5.27 -0.03
CA VAL A 409 -3.03 4.71 -1.15
C VAL A 409 -2.34 3.44 -1.64
N VAL A 410 -3.07 2.31 -1.62
CA VAL A 410 -2.58 1.00 -2.10
C VAL A 410 -3.66 0.38 -2.97
N PRO A 411 -3.74 0.72 -4.27
CA PRO A 411 -4.79 0.25 -5.17
C PRO A 411 -4.94 -1.28 -5.18
N GLU A 412 -3.83 -2.00 -5.02
CA GLU A 412 -3.75 -3.46 -4.97
C GLU A 412 -4.62 -4.07 -3.84
N VAL A 413 -4.91 -3.30 -2.79
CA VAL A 413 -5.84 -3.71 -1.71
C VAL A 413 -7.21 -4.08 -2.24
N ALA A 414 -7.67 -3.49 -3.35
CA ALA A 414 -8.95 -3.85 -3.95
C ALA A 414 -8.97 -5.32 -4.42
N GLN A 415 -7.91 -5.77 -5.10
CA GLN A 415 -7.77 -7.15 -5.58
C GLN A 415 -7.46 -8.11 -4.43
N GLU A 416 -6.56 -7.71 -3.51
CA GLU A 416 -6.23 -8.49 -2.31
C GLU A 416 -7.48 -8.79 -1.46
N LEU A 417 -8.43 -7.85 -1.37
CA LEU A 417 -9.70 -8.05 -0.65
C LEU A 417 -10.64 -9.03 -1.37
N SER A 418 -10.73 -8.99 -2.70
CA SER A 418 -11.48 -9.98 -3.50
C SER A 418 -10.93 -11.37 -3.23
N VAL A 419 -9.63 -11.58 -3.49
CA VAL A 419 -8.96 -12.88 -3.31
C VAL A 419 -9.07 -13.36 -1.86
N TRP A 420 -8.88 -12.50 -0.87
CA TRP A 420 -9.06 -12.83 0.55
C TRP A 420 -10.49 -13.33 0.86
N THR A 421 -11.53 -12.71 0.29
CA THR A 421 -12.91 -13.15 0.51
C THR A 421 -13.29 -14.41 -0.26
N GLU A 422 -12.80 -14.57 -1.49
CA GLU A 422 -13.12 -15.70 -2.37
C GLU A 422 -12.34 -16.97 -2.05
N LYS A 423 -11.10 -16.83 -1.54
CA LYS A 423 -10.20 -17.95 -1.21
C LYS A 423 -10.09 -18.20 0.30
N ARG A 424 -11.05 -17.69 1.08
CA ARG A 424 -11.13 -17.83 2.55
C ARG A 424 -10.87 -19.27 3.04
N THR A 425 -11.39 -20.28 2.33
CA THR A 425 -11.22 -21.69 2.68
C THR A 425 -9.77 -22.20 2.60
N LEU A 426 -8.89 -21.55 1.85
CA LEU A 426 -7.44 -21.84 1.87
C LEU A 426 -6.77 -21.27 3.13
N PHE A 427 -7.19 -20.09 3.59
CA PHE A 427 -6.72 -19.51 4.84
C PHE A 427 -7.17 -20.32 6.06
N GLU A 428 -8.44 -20.71 6.11
CA GLU A 428 -8.99 -21.52 7.21
C GLU A 428 -8.27 -22.88 7.31
N ARG A 429 -8.02 -23.56 6.17
CA ARG A 429 -7.24 -24.81 6.13
C ARG A 429 -5.75 -24.62 6.46
N LEU A 430 -5.19 -23.41 6.32
CA LEU A 430 -3.82 -23.11 6.75
C LEU A 430 -3.76 -22.90 8.27
N GLU A 431 -4.74 -22.19 8.85
CA GLU A 431 -4.89 -22.03 10.29
C GLU A 431 -5.14 -23.37 10.99
N GLU A 432 -5.96 -24.26 10.41
CA GLU A 432 -6.15 -25.65 10.87
C GLU A 432 -4.82 -26.44 10.93
N LEU A 433 -3.94 -26.28 9.94
CA LEU A 433 -2.64 -26.95 9.90
C LEU A 433 -1.62 -26.34 10.88
N ASP A 434 -1.63 -25.02 11.09
CA ASP A 434 -0.82 -24.36 12.13
C ASP A 434 -1.25 -24.83 13.54
N VAL A 435 -2.55 -24.99 13.80
CA VAL A 435 -3.07 -25.56 15.06
C VAL A 435 -2.65 -27.02 15.20
N ALA A 436 -2.88 -27.86 14.19
CA ALA A 436 -2.50 -29.28 14.21
C ALA A 436 -0.97 -29.47 14.38
N LEU A 437 -0.16 -28.54 13.87
CA LEU A 437 1.29 -28.50 14.10
C LEU A 437 1.63 -28.16 15.56
N ALA A 438 0.95 -27.17 16.15
CA ALA A 438 1.15 -26.78 17.54
C ALA A 438 0.76 -27.90 18.53
N GLU A 439 -0.31 -28.64 18.25
CA GLU A 439 -0.74 -29.78 19.08
C GLU A 439 0.31 -30.90 19.18
N GLN A 440 1.14 -31.11 18.15
CA GLN A 440 2.24 -32.09 18.21
C GLN A 440 3.34 -31.71 19.22
N TYR A 441 3.46 -30.42 19.58
CA TYR A 441 4.51 -29.90 20.46
C TYR A 441 3.99 -29.43 21.82
N LYS A 442 2.69 -29.14 21.97
CA LYS A 442 2.08 -28.50 23.15
C LYS A 442 2.46 -29.11 24.49
N ASN A 443 2.56 -30.45 24.55
CA ASN A 443 2.81 -31.20 25.78
C ASN A 443 4.25 -31.75 25.86
N LEU A 444 5.17 -31.25 25.03
CA LEU A 444 6.58 -31.66 25.02
C LEU A 444 7.44 -30.66 25.80
N ASP A 445 8.49 -31.17 26.44
CA ASP A 445 9.37 -30.42 27.34
C ASP A 445 10.86 -30.54 26.93
N SER A 446 11.75 -29.95 27.73
CA SER A 446 13.19 -30.04 27.52
C SER A 446 13.81 -31.42 27.80
N ALA A 447 13.06 -32.38 28.32
CA ALA A 447 13.47 -33.77 28.53
C ALA A 447 12.98 -34.71 27.41
N THR A 448 12.19 -34.19 26.45
CA THR A 448 11.58 -34.99 25.38
C THR A 448 12.61 -35.37 24.31
N GLU A 449 13.10 -36.61 24.34
CA GLU A 449 14.04 -37.14 23.34
C GLU A 449 13.41 -37.40 21.96
N ARG A 450 12.10 -37.66 21.91
CA ARG A 450 11.41 -38.08 20.67
C ARG A 450 10.80 -36.90 19.91
N ILE A 451 11.45 -36.51 18.82
CA ILE A 451 10.96 -35.50 17.87
C ILE A 451 9.72 -36.02 17.12
N PRO A 452 8.59 -35.26 17.04
CA PRO A 452 7.43 -35.62 16.23
C PRO A 452 7.70 -35.58 14.71
N ASP A 453 7.10 -36.50 13.94
CA ASP A 453 7.09 -36.43 12.47
C ASP A 453 6.02 -35.45 11.97
N ILE A 454 6.47 -34.25 11.61
CA ILE A 454 5.65 -33.16 11.06
C ILE A 454 5.80 -33.02 9.54
N SER A 455 6.41 -33.99 8.84
CA SER A 455 6.68 -33.93 7.40
C SER A 455 5.40 -33.75 6.56
N LYS A 456 4.34 -34.50 6.89
CA LYS A 456 3.03 -34.43 6.21
C LYS A 456 2.37 -33.08 6.38
N VAL A 457 2.34 -32.55 7.61
CA VAL A 457 1.75 -31.25 7.95
C VAL A 457 2.51 -30.13 7.22
N ARG A 458 3.84 -30.11 7.32
CA ARG A 458 4.68 -29.13 6.60
C ARG A 458 4.47 -29.18 5.08
N LYS A 459 4.35 -30.36 4.47
CA LYS A 459 4.08 -30.49 3.04
C LYS A 459 2.70 -29.95 2.66
N ALA A 460 1.66 -30.24 3.46
CA ALA A 460 0.32 -29.69 3.24
C ALA A 460 0.29 -28.16 3.35
N MET A 461 0.97 -27.59 4.36
CA MET A 461 1.11 -26.13 4.51
C MET A 461 1.83 -25.49 3.32
N GLN A 462 2.87 -26.13 2.78
CA GLN A 462 3.58 -25.68 1.58
C GLN A 462 2.69 -25.69 0.33
N THR A 463 1.90 -26.77 0.12
CA THR A 463 0.94 -26.86 -0.98
C THR A 463 -0.13 -25.76 -0.88
N ILE A 464 -0.78 -25.60 0.29
CA ILE A 464 -1.81 -24.56 0.49
C ILE A 464 -1.22 -23.15 0.36
N THR A 465 0.00 -22.91 0.87
CA THR A 465 0.73 -21.64 0.70
C THR A 465 0.93 -21.32 -0.79
N HIS A 466 1.31 -22.30 -1.59
CA HIS A 466 1.51 -22.12 -3.02
C HIS A 466 0.17 -21.88 -3.77
N GLU A 467 -0.86 -22.69 -3.52
CA GLU A 467 -2.21 -22.50 -4.09
C GLU A 467 -2.77 -21.10 -3.76
N MET A 468 -2.60 -20.66 -2.52
CA MET A 468 -3.05 -19.36 -2.02
C MET A 468 -2.26 -18.20 -2.65
N ASP A 469 -0.93 -18.28 -2.70
CA ASP A 469 -0.11 -17.24 -3.34
C ASP A 469 -0.43 -17.14 -4.84
N MET A 470 -0.56 -18.26 -5.57
CA MET A 470 -0.92 -18.24 -7.01
C MET A 470 -2.27 -17.60 -7.31
N CYS A 471 -3.19 -17.49 -6.34
CA CYS A 471 -4.44 -16.76 -6.51
C CYS A 471 -4.27 -15.23 -6.62
N HIS A 472 -3.09 -14.68 -6.31
CA HIS A 472 -2.76 -13.26 -6.46
C HIS A 472 -1.92 -12.95 -7.72
N GLY A 473 -1.32 -13.97 -8.36
CA GLY A 473 -0.36 -13.82 -9.47
C GLY A 473 0.94 -14.58 -9.23
N LYS A 474 1.87 -14.57 -10.19
CA LYS A 474 3.07 -15.43 -10.19
C LYS A 474 4.01 -15.19 -9.01
N LEU A 475 4.04 -13.98 -8.44
CA LEU A 475 4.83 -13.63 -7.26
C LEU A 475 4.01 -13.55 -5.95
N GLY A 476 2.72 -13.89 -5.98
CA GLY A 476 1.83 -13.92 -4.82
C GLY A 476 1.45 -12.55 -4.25
N SER A 477 0.77 -12.56 -3.10
CA SER A 477 0.23 -11.34 -2.44
C SER A 477 1.30 -10.25 -2.22
N LEU A 478 0.92 -8.99 -2.40
CA LEU A 478 1.73 -7.82 -2.03
C LEU A 478 2.08 -7.82 -0.53
N PHE A 479 1.19 -8.36 0.30
CA PHE A 479 1.28 -8.30 1.75
C PHE A 479 1.86 -9.55 2.41
N ARG A 480 1.86 -10.72 1.74
CA ARG A 480 2.32 -11.98 2.34
C ARG A 480 2.84 -13.00 1.34
N SER A 481 3.48 -14.03 1.85
CA SER A 481 3.61 -15.35 1.22
C SER A 481 3.24 -16.39 2.27
N GLY A 482 2.13 -17.12 2.05
CA GLY A 482 1.52 -17.94 3.10
C GLY A 482 1.21 -17.13 4.37
N SER A 483 1.61 -17.65 5.53
CA SER A 483 1.48 -16.94 6.83
C SER A 483 2.51 -15.81 7.04
N ARG A 484 3.54 -15.67 6.20
CA ARG A 484 4.65 -14.71 6.41
C ARG A 484 4.38 -13.37 5.73
N GLN A 485 4.37 -12.28 6.51
CA GLN A 485 4.20 -10.91 6.00
C GLN A 485 5.41 -10.42 5.20
N THR A 486 5.18 -9.64 4.14
CA THR A 486 6.24 -9.00 3.35
C THR A 486 6.87 -7.80 4.05
N PHE A 487 8.06 -7.41 3.60
CA PHE A 487 8.69 -6.15 3.97
C PHE A 487 7.76 -4.95 3.73
N PHE A 488 7.06 -4.90 2.59
CA PHE A 488 6.07 -3.86 2.29
C PHE A 488 4.94 -3.81 3.32
N ALA A 489 4.31 -4.94 3.65
CA ALA A 489 3.28 -5.01 4.71
C ALA A 489 3.80 -4.44 6.04
N SER A 490 5.04 -4.79 6.41
CA SER A 490 5.67 -4.28 7.64
C SER A 490 5.86 -2.76 7.64
N GLN A 491 6.11 -2.16 6.47
CA GLN A 491 6.19 -0.71 6.32
C GLN A 491 4.81 -0.04 6.38
N VAL A 492 3.79 -0.62 5.73
CA VAL A 492 2.40 -0.13 5.81
C VAL A 492 1.95 -0.08 7.27
N LEU A 493 2.03 -1.20 7.99
CA LEU A 493 1.66 -1.30 9.40
C LEU A 493 2.40 -0.28 10.27
N ARG A 494 3.70 -0.06 10.01
CA ARG A 494 4.56 0.79 10.86
C ARG A 494 4.47 2.29 10.57
N TYR A 495 4.21 2.69 9.33
CA TYR A 495 4.35 4.11 8.91
C TYR A 495 3.06 4.75 8.37
N ALA A 496 2.15 3.98 7.77
CA ALA A 496 0.84 4.48 7.37
C ALA A 496 -0.12 4.41 8.58
N ASP A 497 -0.64 5.54 9.06
CA ASP A 497 -1.62 5.55 10.17
C ASP A 497 -2.97 5.02 9.67
N LEU A 498 -3.36 5.44 8.47
CA LEU A 498 -4.50 4.98 7.69
C LEU A 498 -4.02 4.39 6.35
N TYR A 499 -4.78 3.47 5.76
CA TYR A 499 -4.58 3.07 4.37
C TYR A 499 -5.89 2.62 3.69
N SER A 500 -5.94 2.67 2.35
CA SER A 500 -7.08 2.16 1.57
C SER A 500 -6.70 1.98 0.09
N SER A 501 -7.56 1.32 -0.69
CA SER A 501 -7.44 1.24 -2.15
C SER A 501 -7.61 2.60 -2.85
N SER A 502 -8.31 3.56 -2.22
CA SER A 502 -8.40 4.94 -2.70
C SER A 502 -8.60 5.92 -1.54
N PHE A 503 -8.02 7.11 -1.67
CA PHE A 503 -8.31 8.25 -0.79
C PHE A 503 -9.79 8.66 -0.82
N LEU A 504 -10.50 8.40 -1.93
CA LEU A 504 -11.92 8.71 -2.07
C LEU A 504 -12.80 7.98 -1.05
N ASN A 505 -12.31 6.90 -0.44
CA ASN A 505 -13.02 6.21 0.63
C ASN A 505 -13.20 7.08 1.90
N LEU A 506 -12.42 8.16 2.07
CA LEU A 506 -12.67 9.18 3.09
C LEU A 506 -14.06 9.84 2.94
N LEU A 507 -14.61 9.93 1.73
CA LEU A 507 -15.93 10.52 1.46
C LEU A 507 -17.08 9.81 2.20
N HIS A 508 -16.86 8.55 2.60
CA HIS A 508 -17.84 7.74 3.34
C HIS A 508 -17.81 7.97 4.85
N TYR A 509 -16.94 8.85 5.36
CA TYR A 509 -16.76 9.14 6.80
C TYR A 509 -16.97 10.64 7.08
N PRO A 510 -17.55 11.03 8.24
CA PRO A 510 -17.64 12.43 8.64
C PRO A 510 -16.27 12.98 9.07
N PHE A 511 -16.06 14.29 8.98
CA PHE A 511 -14.80 14.92 9.42
C PHE A 511 -14.62 14.97 10.95
N SER A 512 -15.61 14.52 11.73
CA SER A 512 -15.52 14.24 13.16
C SER A 512 -15.25 12.76 13.48
N TYR A 513 -14.96 11.91 12.48
CA TYR A 513 -14.76 10.48 12.71
C TYR A 513 -13.44 10.19 13.46
N LEU A 514 -13.55 9.50 14.59
CA LEU A 514 -12.42 8.88 15.26
C LEU A 514 -12.14 7.51 14.63
N PHE A 515 -11.10 7.44 13.81
CA PHE A 515 -10.53 6.15 13.41
C PHE A 515 -9.87 5.50 14.64
N ARG A 516 -10.24 4.26 14.96
CA ARG A 516 -9.69 3.51 16.10
C ARG A 516 -8.93 2.28 15.63
N ALA A 517 -7.67 2.18 16.03
CA ALA A 517 -6.94 0.92 16.03
C ALA A 517 -7.31 0.10 17.29
N PRO A 518 -7.15 -1.23 17.29
CA PRO A 518 -7.05 -1.97 18.54
C PRO A 518 -5.78 -1.55 19.30
N HIS A 519 -5.79 -1.64 20.62
CA HIS A 519 -4.57 -1.45 21.42
C HIS A 519 -3.57 -2.57 21.10
N GLN A 520 -2.29 -2.21 20.98
CA GLN A 520 -1.22 -3.19 20.76
C GLN A 520 -0.80 -3.77 22.10
N LEU A 521 -1.06 -5.07 22.28
CA LEU A 521 -0.64 -5.84 23.44
C LEU A 521 0.66 -6.59 23.11
N MET A 522 1.59 -6.63 24.06
CA MET A 522 2.72 -7.55 24.05
C MET A 522 2.21 -8.99 24.24
N PRO A 523 2.96 -10.03 23.81
CA PRO A 523 2.48 -11.42 23.90
C PRO A 523 2.00 -11.82 25.31
N HIS A 524 2.75 -11.46 26.36
CA HIS A 524 2.39 -11.74 27.75
C HIS A 524 1.16 -10.97 28.27
N GLU A 525 0.72 -9.93 27.57
CA GLU A 525 -0.51 -9.18 27.87
C GLU A 525 -1.72 -9.74 27.08
N ALA A 526 -1.48 -10.64 26.13
CA ALA A 526 -2.48 -11.18 25.19
C ALA A 526 -2.71 -12.70 25.32
N THR A 527 -1.77 -13.45 25.92
CA THR A 527 -1.85 -14.91 26.08
C THR A 527 -2.00 -15.38 27.53
N VAL A 528 -2.16 -14.44 28.47
CA VAL A 528 -2.39 -14.69 29.91
C VAL A 528 -3.75 -14.10 30.24
N ASP A 529 -4.61 -14.85 30.92
CA ASP A 529 -5.92 -14.35 31.33
C ASP A 529 -5.77 -13.41 32.53
N HIS A 530 -6.65 -12.41 32.65
CA HIS A 530 -6.71 -11.51 33.81
C HIS A 530 -7.07 -12.24 35.12
N TYR A 531 -7.55 -13.48 35.02
CA TYR A 531 -7.84 -14.36 36.16
C TYR A 531 -6.73 -15.36 36.48
N ASP A 532 -5.63 -15.41 35.72
CA ASP A 532 -4.51 -16.31 36.00
C ASP A 532 -3.79 -15.88 37.30
N HIS A 533 -3.69 -16.80 38.26
CA HIS A 533 -3.02 -16.57 39.54
C HIS A 533 -1.65 -17.24 39.56
N PHE A 534 -0.60 -16.43 39.64
CA PHE A 534 0.78 -16.87 39.76
C PHE A 534 1.20 -16.90 41.24
N GLU A 535 1.67 -18.06 41.73
CA GLU A 535 2.30 -18.15 43.05
C GLU A 535 3.68 -17.46 43.03
N GLU A 536 3.95 -16.57 43.99
CA GLU A 536 5.25 -15.88 44.07
C GLU A 536 6.34 -16.83 44.62
N GLU A 537 7.14 -17.44 43.72
CA GLU A 537 8.28 -18.29 44.12
C GLU A 537 9.26 -17.54 45.06
N PRO A 538 9.82 -18.19 46.10
CA PRO A 538 10.74 -17.54 47.02
C PRO A 538 11.98 -16.89 46.37
N GLN A 539 12.45 -17.42 45.23
CA GLN A 539 13.59 -16.87 44.49
C GLN A 539 13.23 -15.60 43.70
N ALA A 540 11.95 -15.43 43.30
CA ALA A 540 11.49 -14.23 42.61
C ALA A 540 11.66 -12.96 43.47
N MET A 541 11.70 -13.09 44.80
CA MET A 541 11.96 -11.99 45.74
C MET A 541 13.33 -11.30 45.57
N MET A 542 14.27 -11.90 44.84
CA MET A 542 15.56 -11.28 44.49
C MET A 542 15.56 -10.62 43.09
N SER A 543 14.44 -10.65 42.37
CA SER A 543 14.35 -10.13 41.00
C SER A 543 14.36 -8.58 40.93
N PRO A 544 14.93 -7.99 39.86
CA PRO A 544 14.81 -6.56 39.57
C PRO A 544 13.37 -6.07 39.36
N ALA A 545 12.42 -6.97 39.09
CA ALA A 545 11.01 -6.63 38.92
C ALA A 545 10.35 -6.32 40.28
N LEU A 546 10.48 -7.23 41.26
CA LEU A 546 9.86 -7.08 42.58
C LEU A 546 10.49 -5.98 43.44
N SER A 547 11.75 -5.61 43.17
CA SER A 547 12.39 -4.42 43.75
C SER A 547 11.63 -3.11 43.52
N ARG A 548 10.78 -3.02 42.46
CA ARG A 548 9.91 -1.85 42.25
C ARG A 548 8.67 -1.86 43.15
N LYS A 549 8.07 -3.03 43.45
CA LYS A 549 6.91 -3.13 44.36
C LYS A 549 7.30 -2.70 45.79
N ARG A 550 8.49 -3.11 46.27
CA ARG A 550 9.00 -2.78 47.63
C ARG A 550 9.00 -1.29 47.95
N ALA A 551 9.39 -0.45 46.98
CA ALA A 551 9.44 1.00 47.15
C ALA A 551 8.06 1.67 47.32
N ALA A 552 6.96 0.99 46.95
CA ALA A 552 5.60 1.48 47.13
C ALA A 552 5.00 1.10 48.49
N SER A 553 5.39 -0.05 49.06
CA SER A 553 4.90 -0.53 50.36
C SER A 553 5.46 0.26 51.56
N ASP A 554 6.66 0.83 51.46
CA ASP A 554 7.31 1.57 52.56
C ASP A 554 6.69 2.96 52.87
N VAL A 555 5.60 3.34 52.19
CA VAL A 555 4.93 4.65 52.39
C VAL A 555 4.07 4.67 53.67
N THR A 556 3.74 3.52 54.26
CA THR A 556 2.93 3.40 55.49
C THR A 556 3.70 2.91 56.72
N ALA A 557 5.03 2.83 56.65
CA ALA A 557 5.88 2.44 57.78
C ALA A 557 5.86 3.51 58.90
N THR A 558 5.41 3.11 60.10
CA THR A 558 5.15 3.97 61.25
C THR A 558 6.38 4.67 61.81
N THR A 559 6.22 5.92 62.24
CA THR A 559 7.25 6.72 62.94
C THR A 559 7.51 6.23 64.37
N SER A 560 8.36 5.21 64.50
CA SER A 560 8.94 4.81 65.78
C SER A 560 10.02 5.80 66.21
N ARG A 561 9.89 6.37 67.42
CA ARG A 561 10.92 7.23 68.03
C ARG A 561 12.03 6.36 68.63
N ILE A 562 13.28 6.70 68.33
CA ILE A 562 14.47 6.21 69.06
C ILE A 562 15.15 7.44 69.73
N PRO A 563 15.64 7.34 70.99
CA PRO A 563 16.18 8.50 71.71
C PRO A 563 17.52 9.01 71.17
N ASN A 564 17.88 10.25 71.56
CA ASN A 564 19.11 10.93 71.13
C ASN A 564 20.39 10.15 71.48
N GLY A 565 21.26 9.99 70.48
CA GLY A 565 22.69 9.71 70.63
C GLY A 565 23.46 10.46 69.54
N GLU A 566 24.50 11.21 69.89
CA GLU A 566 25.20 12.08 68.93
C GLU A 566 26.16 11.31 68.01
N GLN A 567 25.84 11.23 66.72
CA GLN A 567 26.87 11.03 65.67
C GLN A 567 26.61 11.94 64.46
N LYS A 568 27.59 12.81 64.16
CA LYS A 568 27.56 13.75 63.03
C LYS A 568 27.94 13.07 61.71
N ASN A 569 27.07 12.23 61.16
CA ASN A 569 27.16 11.82 59.76
C ASN A 569 26.19 12.65 58.90
N LYS A 570 26.74 13.50 58.02
CA LYS A 570 25.95 14.17 56.97
C LYS A 570 25.63 13.17 55.85
N THR A 571 24.68 12.27 56.10
CA THR A 571 24.05 11.50 55.02
C THR A 571 23.26 12.45 54.13
N PHE A 572 23.83 12.82 52.98
CA PHE A 572 23.09 13.49 51.91
C PHE A 572 22.03 12.52 51.38
N SER A 573 20.81 12.61 51.90
CA SER A 573 19.67 11.88 51.36
C SER A 573 19.37 12.40 49.96
N SER A 574 19.40 11.53 48.95
CA SER A 574 18.95 11.84 47.59
C SER A 574 17.56 12.50 47.64
N PRO A 575 17.34 13.64 46.95
CA PRO A 575 16.01 14.23 46.90
C PRO A 575 15.06 13.23 46.24
N LYS A 576 14.04 12.77 46.99
CA LYS A 576 12.96 11.98 46.40
C LYS A 576 12.24 12.88 45.37
N PRO A 577 11.95 12.39 44.15
CA PRO A 577 11.13 13.15 43.22
C PRO A 577 9.76 13.43 43.87
N PRO A 578 9.20 14.65 43.71
CA PRO A 578 7.84 14.93 44.16
C PRO A 578 6.82 14.06 43.41
N MET A 579 5.55 14.11 43.85
CA MET A 579 4.46 13.28 43.32
C MET A 579 4.39 13.30 41.79
N ILE A 580 3.95 12.19 41.19
CA ILE A 580 3.80 12.04 39.74
C ILE A 580 2.85 13.12 39.20
N THR A 581 3.40 14.09 38.45
CA THR A 581 2.65 15.22 37.87
C THR A 581 2.18 15.00 36.44
N HIS A 582 2.30 13.76 35.91
CA HIS A 582 1.85 13.45 34.56
C HIS A 582 0.33 13.32 34.51
N GLY A 583 -0.33 14.30 33.89
CA GLY A 583 -1.65 14.08 33.30
C GLY A 583 -1.54 13.12 32.12
N HIS A 584 -2.54 12.26 31.94
CA HIS A 584 -2.69 11.52 30.70
C HIS A 584 -3.38 12.42 29.67
N ASP A 585 -2.63 12.90 28.69
CA ASP A 585 -3.20 13.57 27.53
C ASP A 585 -4.16 12.60 26.80
N GLN A 586 -5.42 12.99 26.65
CA GLN A 586 -6.43 12.19 25.93
C GLN A 586 -6.28 12.36 24.41
N ASP A 587 -5.07 12.10 23.89
CA ASP A 587 -4.63 12.68 22.62
C ASP A 587 -4.89 11.84 21.34
N ASP A 588 -5.87 10.93 21.37
CA ASP A 588 -6.41 10.21 20.19
C ASP A 588 -7.33 11.08 19.30
#